data_AF-A0A2W2EDQ5-F1
#
_entry.id   AF-A0A2W2EDQ5-F1
#
_cell.length_a   1.000
_cell.length_b   1.000
_cell.length_c   1.000
_cell.angle_alpha   90.00
_cell.angle_beta   90.00
_cell.angle_gamma   90.00
#
_symmetry.space_group_name_H-M   'P 1'
#
loop_
_entity.id
_entity.type
_entity.pdbx_description
1 polymer ?
#
loop_
_entity_poly.entity_id
_entity_poly.type
_entity_poly.pdbx_seq_one_letter_code
_entity_poly.pdbx_strand_id
1 'polypeptide(L)'
;MPVDWVARICHEANRAVQALTNDPAPSPAWEDAPEWQRESAVAGVETARSGATPEQLHESWRAHKEADGWTYGDVKDADAKTHPCLVPYGELPAEQRAKDAIFHAIVRAVS
;
A
#
# COMPACT_ATOMS: atom_id res chain seq x y z
N MET A 1 10.20 -16.40 -3.09
CA MET A 1 11.02 -15.58 -2.15
C MET A 1 10.29 -15.43 -0.80
N PRO A 2 10.97 -15.33 0.36
CA PRO A 2 10.30 -15.08 1.64
C PRO A 2 9.39 -13.85 1.60
N VAL A 3 8.24 -13.88 2.28
CA VAL A 3 7.22 -12.83 2.17
C VAL A 3 7.75 -11.45 2.59
N ASP A 4 8.53 -11.39 3.66
CA ASP A 4 9.13 -10.13 4.16
C ASP A 4 10.06 -9.47 3.15
N TRP A 5 10.81 -10.27 2.39
CA TRP A 5 11.69 -9.75 1.34
C TRP A 5 10.88 -9.16 0.18
N VAL A 6 9.80 -9.83 -0.22
CA VAL A 6 8.92 -9.28 -1.27
C VAL A 6 8.21 -8.02 -0.79
N ALA A 7 7.73 -8.01 0.45
CA ALA A 7 7.08 -6.86 1.06
C ALA A 7 8.03 -5.65 1.12
N ARG A 8 9.29 -5.87 1.50
CA ARG A 8 10.34 -4.85 1.46
C ARG A 8 10.53 -4.27 0.05
N ILE A 9 10.64 -5.12 -0.98
CA ILE A 9 10.83 -4.66 -2.36
C ILE A 9 9.62 -3.83 -2.82
N CYS A 10 8.41 -4.32 -2.57
CA CYS A 10 7.19 -3.59 -2.91
C CYS A 10 7.07 -2.25 -2.19
N HIS A 11 7.40 -2.21 -0.89
CA HIS A 11 7.41 -0.97 -0.09
C HIS A 11 8.39 0.05 -0.65
N GLU A 12 9.63 -0.34 -0.93
CA GLU A 12 10.63 0.59 -1.49
C GLU A 12 10.27 1.05 -2.91
N ALA A 13 9.67 0.19 -3.73
CA ALA A 13 9.16 0.60 -5.04
C ALA A 13 8.03 1.64 -4.91
N ASN A 14 7.05 1.40 -4.04
CA ASN A 14 5.98 2.37 -3.79
C ASN A 14 6.51 3.66 -3.15
N ARG A 15 7.56 3.59 -2.32
CA ARG A 15 8.23 4.76 -1.74
C ARG A 15 8.93 5.60 -2.82
N ALA A 16 9.57 4.95 -3.80
CA ALA A 16 10.16 5.63 -4.95
C ALA A 16 9.09 6.32 -5.80
N VAL A 17 7.93 5.69 -6.02
CA VAL A 17 6.79 6.33 -6.70
C VAL A 17 6.31 7.57 -5.94
N GLN A 18 6.12 7.47 -4.62
CA GLN A 18 5.72 8.61 -3.77
C GLN A 18 6.70 9.79 -3.88
N ALA A 19 8.01 9.53 -3.92
CA ALA A 19 9.01 10.56 -4.10
C ALA A 19 8.93 11.22 -5.49
N LEU A 20 8.72 10.42 -6.56
CA LEU A 20 8.60 10.92 -7.93
C LEU A 20 7.32 11.76 -8.15
N THR A 21 6.24 11.41 -7.46
CA THR A 21 4.94 12.09 -7.59
C THR A 21 4.74 13.21 -6.58
N ASN A 22 5.76 13.54 -5.77
CA ASN A 22 5.70 14.52 -4.68
C ASN A 22 4.51 14.26 -3.72
N ASP A 23 4.32 13.01 -3.32
CA ASP A 23 3.34 12.67 -2.29
C ASP A 23 3.63 13.50 -1.02
N PRO A 24 2.64 14.19 -0.43
CA PRO A 24 2.86 15.07 0.73
C PRO A 24 3.23 14.30 2.01
N ALA A 25 2.99 12.98 2.05
CA ALA A 25 3.25 12.14 3.21
C ALA A 25 3.93 10.81 2.79
N PRO A 26 5.15 10.88 2.22
CA PRO A 26 5.83 9.69 1.70
C PRO A 26 6.17 8.72 2.83
N SER A 27 6.06 7.42 2.55
CA SER A 27 6.50 6.39 3.49
C SER A 27 7.98 6.57 3.91
N PRO A 28 8.33 6.27 5.17
CA PRO A 28 9.74 6.11 5.58
C PRO A 28 10.41 4.94 4.85
N ALA A 29 11.74 4.86 4.92
CA ALA A 29 12.47 3.68 4.45
C ALA A 29 12.02 2.43 5.24
N TRP A 30 12.15 1.23 4.65
CA TRP A 30 11.66 -0.02 5.27
C TRP A 30 12.19 -0.25 6.69
N GLU A 31 13.46 0.08 6.93
CA GLU A 31 14.10 -0.11 8.25
C GLU A 31 13.53 0.84 9.33
N ASP A 32 13.00 1.99 8.91
CA ASP A 32 12.40 3.00 9.78
C ASP A 32 10.87 2.93 9.78
N ALA A 33 10.29 2.01 9.00
CA ALA A 33 8.85 1.88 8.88
C ALA A 33 8.25 1.27 10.15
N PRO A 34 7.17 1.85 10.69
CA PRO A 34 6.50 1.29 11.86
C PRO A 34 5.97 -0.12 11.54
N GLU A 35 5.84 -0.94 12.58
CA GLU A 35 5.43 -2.34 12.46
C GLU A 35 4.15 -2.52 11.65
N TRP A 36 3.10 -1.74 11.96
CA TRP A 36 1.82 -1.79 11.23
C TRP A 36 1.97 -1.53 9.72
N GLN A 37 2.96 -0.73 9.31
CA GLN A 37 3.17 -0.44 7.89
C GLN A 37 3.88 -1.60 7.18
N ARG A 38 4.81 -2.27 7.88
CA ARG A 38 5.47 -3.48 7.39
C ARG A 38 4.48 -4.65 7.33
N GLU A 39 3.66 -4.82 8.35
CA GLU A 39 2.57 -5.81 8.40
C GLU A 39 1.57 -5.59 7.26
N SER A 40 1.17 -4.34 7.01
CA SER A 40 0.28 -4.00 5.89
C SER A 40 0.90 -4.37 4.53
N ALA A 41 2.20 -4.18 4.34
CA ALA A 41 2.89 -4.61 3.12
C ALA A 41 2.96 -6.14 3.01
N VAL A 42 3.24 -6.85 4.11
CA VAL A 42 3.23 -8.33 4.14
C VAL A 42 1.85 -8.88 3.78
N ALA A 43 0.79 -8.36 4.39
CA ALA A 43 -0.58 -8.73 4.07
C ALA A 43 -0.91 -8.48 2.59
N GLY A 44 -0.47 -7.35 2.04
CA GLY A 44 -0.61 -7.06 0.61
C GLY A 44 0.07 -8.09 -0.29
N VAL A 45 1.27 -8.56 0.07
CA VAL A 45 1.95 -9.64 -0.68
C VAL A 45 1.17 -10.94 -0.64
N GLU A 46 0.64 -11.32 0.51
CA GLU A 46 -0.14 -12.56 0.67
C GLU A 46 -1.43 -12.51 -0.16
N THR A 47 -2.15 -11.38 -0.11
CA THR A 47 -3.33 -11.15 -0.94
C THR A 47 -3.00 -11.21 -2.42
N ALA A 48 -1.86 -10.64 -2.85
CA ALA A 48 -1.46 -10.70 -4.26
C ALA A 48 -1.10 -12.13 -4.70
N ARG A 49 -0.48 -12.91 -3.80
CA ARG A 49 -0.15 -14.33 -4.04
C ARG A 49 -1.36 -15.23 -4.13
N SER A 50 -2.47 -14.89 -3.47
CA SER A 50 -3.74 -15.63 -3.59
C SER A 50 -4.46 -15.37 -4.92
N GLY A 51 -3.92 -14.50 -5.77
CA GLY A 51 -4.43 -14.21 -7.12
C GLY A 51 -5.26 -12.94 -7.21
N ALA A 52 -5.21 -12.08 -6.19
CA ALA A 52 -5.91 -10.80 -6.21
C ALA A 52 -5.38 -9.88 -7.33
N THR A 53 -6.30 -9.17 -7.99
CA THR A 53 -5.99 -8.07 -8.92
C THR A 53 -5.50 -6.83 -8.16
N PRO A 54 -4.89 -5.83 -8.83
CA PRO A 54 -4.54 -4.55 -8.19
C PRO A 54 -5.73 -3.88 -7.48
N GLU A 55 -6.92 -3.92 -8.08
CA GLU A 55 -8.13 -3.40 -7.46
C GLU A 55 -8.52 -4.17 -6.19
N GLN A 56 -8.44 -5.50 -6.22
CA GLN A 56 -8.73 -6.33 -5.05
C GLN A 56 -7.68 -6.14 -3.94
N LEU A 57 -6.43 -5.84 -4.29
CA LEU A 57 -5.40 -5.46 -3.33
C LEU A 57 -5.76 -4.16 -2.62
N HIS A 58 -6.17 -3.14 -3.37
CA HIS A 58 -6.62 -1.87 -2.81
C HIS A 58 -7.84 -2.05 -1.91
N GLU A 59 -8.88 -2.75 -2.38
CA GLU A 59 -10.10 -2.95 -1.56
C GLU A 59 -9.82 -3.78 -0.30
N SER A 60 -8.91 -4.77 -0.37
CA SER A 60 -8.46 -5.49 0.82
C SER A 60 -7.71 -4.60 1.81
N TRP A 61 -6.82 -3.74 1.32
CA TRP A 61 -6.09 -2.77 2.15
C TRP A 61 -7.06 -1.77 2.80
N ARG A 62 -8.00 -1.24 2.01
CA ARG A 62 -9.03 -0.30 2.45
C ARG A 62 -9.92 -0.91 3.53
N ALA A 63 -10.43 -2.12 3.31
CA ALA A 63 -11.28 -2.82 4.28
C ALA A 63 -10.54 -3.08 5.61
N HIS A 64 -9.27 -3.47 5.55
CA HIS A 64 -8.45 -3.65 6.75
C HIS A 64 -8.24 -2.33 7.51
N LYS A 65 -7.95 -1.23 6.79
CA LYS A 65 -7.82 0.11 7.38
C LYS A 65 -9.13 0.58 8.03
N GLU A 66 -10.26 0.42 7.37
CA GLU A 66 -11.58 0.76 7.92
C GLU A 66 -11.89 -0.07 9.18
N ALA A 67 -11.57 -1.37 9.18
CA ALA A 67 -11.72 -2.23 10.36
C ALA A 67 -10.83 -1.79 11.55
N ASP A 68 -9.64 -1.26 11.27
CA ASP A 68 -8.74 -0.65 12.26
C ASP A 68 -9.16 0.77 12.70
N GLY A 69 -10.31 1.24 12.23
CA GLY A 69 -10.90 2.54 12.57
C GLY A 69 -10.34 3.72 11.77
N TRP A 70 -9.69 3.47 10.63
CA TRP A 70 -9.31 4.55 9.72
C TRP A 70 -10.51 5.06 8.92
N THR A 71 -10.50 6.36 8.63
CA THR A 71 -11.56 7.03 7.87
C THR A 71 -10.97 7.88 6.75
N TYR A 72 -11.79 8.24 5.76
CA TYR A 72 -11.36 9.18 4.73
C TYR A 72 -10.95 10.53 5.35
N GLY A 73 -9.87 11.11 4.82
CA GLY A 73 -9.50 12.50 5.04
C GLY A 73 -8.50 12.96 3.99
N ASP A 74 -8.45 14.26 3.72
CA ASP A 74 -7.69 14.83 2.60
C ASP A 74 -6.17 14.62 2.73
N VAL A 75 -5.70 14.37 3.95
CA VAL A 75 -4.31 14.06 4.27
C VAL A 75 -4.21 12.79 5.11
N LYS A 76 -3.07 12.11 4.95
CA LYS A 76 -2.73 10.96 5.79
C LYS A 76 -2.32 11.46 7.17
N ASP A 77 -3.06 11.05 8.19
CA ASP A 77 -2.79 11.33 9.60
C ASP A 77 -2.90 10.03 10.39
N ALA A 78 -1.80 9.58 11.00
CA ALA A 78 -1.77 8.34 11.76
C ALA A 78 -2.42 8.45 13.14
N ASP A 79 -2.41 9.65 13.74
CA ASP A 79 -2.99 9.90 15.06
C ASP A 79 -4.51 10.05 14.94
N ALA A 80 -4.98 10.80 13.94
CA ALA A 80 -6.40 10.94 13.62
C ALA A 80 -6.97 9.74 12.83
N LYS A 81 -6.11 8.82 12.39
CA LYS A 81 -6.43 7.68 11.51
C LYS A 81 -7.19 8.09 10.24
N THR A 82 -6.69 9.11 9.54
CA THR A 82 -7.26 9.52 8.24
C THR A 82 -6.35 9.14 7.07
N HIS A 83 -6.93 8.82 5.91
CA HIS A 83 -6.13 8.56 4.71
C HIS A 83 -6.91 8.93 3.42
N PRO A 84 -6.29 9.64 2.45
CA PRO A 84 -7.00 10.12 1.26
C PRO A 84 -7.41 9.00 0.29
N CYS A 85 -6.70 7.86 0.35
CA CYS A 85 -7.01 6.68 -0.47
C CYS A 85 -8.14 5.80 0.09
N LEU A 86 -8.83 6.16 1.18
CA LEU A 86 -10.01 5.41 1.65
C LEU A 86 -11.25 5.75 0.83
N VAL A 87 -11.14 5.51 -0.47
CA VAL A 87 -12.15 5.67 -1.52
C VAL A 87 -12.14 4.42 -2.40
N PRO A 88 -13.22 4.14 -3.17
CA PRO A 88 -13.22 3.04 -4.13
C PRO A 88 -12.06 3.13 -5.12
N TYR A 89 -11.53 1.98 -5.56
CA TYR A 89 -10.37 1.93 -6.48
C TYR A 89 -10.52 2.82 -7.74
N GLY A 90 -11.73 2.90 -8.30
CA GLY A 90 -12.04 3.73 -9.47
C GLY A 90 -11.87 5.24 -9.24
N GLU A 91 -11.93 5.69 -7.99
CA GLU A 91 -11.82 7.10 -7.59
C GLU A 91 -10.39 7.49 -7.19
N LEU A 92 -9.46 6.53 -7.13
CA LEU A 92 -8.07 6.81 -6.83
C LEU A 92 -7.42 7.72 -7.88
N PRO A 93 -6.48 8.58 -7.50
CA PRO A 93 -5.56 9.21 -8.43
C PRO A 93 -4.78 8.16 -9.25
N ALA A 94 -4.35 8.53 -10.45
CA ALA A 94 -3.63 7.62 -11.34
C ALA A 94 -2.33 7.08 -10.72
N GLU A 95 -1.66 7.91 -9.93
CA GLU A 95 -0.43 7.62 -9.20
C GLU A 95 -0.66 6.57 -8.10
N GLN A 96 -1.82 6.62 -7.42
CA GLN A 96 -2.17 5.64 -6.38
C GLN A 96 -2.52 4.29 -7.00
N ARG A 97 -3.29 4.27 -8.11
CA ARG A 97 -3.52 3.03 -8.87
C ARG A 97 -2.22 2.43 -9.44
N ALA A 98 -1.28 3.29 -9.85
CA ALA A 98 0.03 2.83 -10.33
C ALA A 98 0.81 2.11 -9.22
N LYS A 99 0.71 2.55 -7.96
CA LYS A 99 1.31 1.86 -6.81
C LYS A 99 0.76 0.45 -6.64
N ASP A 100 -0.56 0.26 -6.75
CA ASP A 100 -1.16 -1.09 -6.67
C ASP A 100 -0.73 -1.98 -7.83
N ALA A 101 -0.69 -1.43 -9.05
CA ALA A 101 -0.24 -2.15 -10.24
C ALA A 101 1.24 -2.56 -10.15
N ILE A 102 2.12 -1.66 -9.68
CA ILE A 102 3.55 -1.92 -9.48
C ILE A 102 3.75 -2.96 -8.37
N PHE A 103 3.07 -2.79 -7.24
CA PHE A 103 3.11 -3.75 -6.13
C PHE A 103 2.73 -5.15 -6.62
N HIS A 104 1.59 -5.28 -7.30
CA HIS A 104 1.13 -6.54 -7.87
C HIS A 104 2.16 -7.11 -8.86
N ALA A 105 2.66 -6.30 -9.81
CA ALA A 105 3.63 -6.75 -10.81
C ALA A 105 4.93 -7.28 -10.18
N ILE A 106 5.43 -6.62 -9.13
CA ILE A 106 6.60 -7.09 -8.37
C ILE A 106 6.29 -8.46 -7.75
N VAL A 107 5.18 -8.60 -7.02
CA VAL A 107 4.81 -9.88 -6.39
C VAL A 107 4.75 -10.99 -7.43
N ARG A 108 4.14 -10.74 -8.60
CA ARG A 108 4.05 -11.71 -9.70
C ARG A 108 5.41 -12.08 -10.31
N ALA A 109 6.37 -11.16 -10.32
CA ALA A 109 7.69 -11.39 -10.90
C ALA A 109 8.64 -12.19 -9.99
N VAL A 110 8.44 -12.14 -8.67
CA VAL A 110 9.40 -12.69 -7.69
C VAL A 110 8.82 -13.78 -6.77
N SER A 111 7.53 -14.13 -6.93
CA SER A 111 6.87 -15.20 -6.16
C SER A 111 6.94 -16.55 -6.85
#